data_AF-A0A2E7MA43-F1
#
_entry.id   AF-A0A2E7MA43-F1
#
_cell.length_a   1.000
_cell.length_b   1.000
_cell.length_c   1.000
_cell.angle_alpha   90.00
_cell.angle_beta   90.00
_cell.angle_gamma   90.00
#
_symmetry.space_group_name_H-M   'P 1'
#
loop_
_entity.id
_entity.type
_entity.pdbx_description
1 polymer ?
#
loop_
_entity_poly.entity_id
_entity_poly.type
_entity_poly.pdbx_seq_one_letter_code
_entity_poly.pdbx_strand_id
1 'polypeptide(L)'
;MYADFPLESECNGVRSAAVTMQNTGTTTWTRADGYKLGAVDDSDPFYGPDTRVWLPADAVVLPGDNWTFYIDMQAPSTPGLLTTDWQMVHEAVQWFGEEAVGEVDVTCADTTEPSGWTTLACARNGAEICDDELFTAPGPGDPQLGILCENGEGGIGFVSSNTGPAQSDGVTRCQGWEDQGLDAWDYLDYVDSIVCDQAGVVLPIDLSASPGGHFWFGAHDNPGGGGHMTNICLVEWTG
;
A
#
# COMPACT_ATOMS: atom_id res chain seq x y z
N MET A 1 30.86 -10.12 -10.88
CA MET A 1 29.93 -9.77 -9.78
C MET A 1 28.93 -10.92 -9.61
N TYR A 2 28.29 -11.04 -8.45
CA TYR A 2 27.15 -11.94 -8.23
C TYR A 2 26.06 -11.20 -7.48
N ALA A 3 24.82 -11.28 -7.95
CA ALA A 3 23.67 -10.67 -7.30
C ALA A 3 22.57 -11.71 -7.12
N ASP A 4 21.92 -11.69 -5.96
CA ASP A 4 20.79 -12.51 -5.58
C ASP A 4 19.65 -11.58 -5.16
N PHE A 5 18.75 -11.33 -6.10
CA PHE A 5 17.54 -10.54 -5.90
C PHE A 5 16.33 -11.48 -5.79
N PRO A 6 15.34 -11.17 -4.94
CA PRO A 6 14.09 -11.92 -4.93
C PRO A 6 13.40 -11.81 -6.30
N LEU A 7 12.88 -12.91 -6.82
CA LEU A 7 12.10 -12.87 -8.07
C LEU A 7 10.68 -12.32 -7.86
N GLU A 8 10.17 -12.44 -6.63
CA GLU A 8 8.79 -12.11 -6.27
C GLU A 8 8.76 -11.48 -4.88
N SER A 9 7.81 -10.57 -4.63
CA SER A 9 7.48 -10.05 -3.29
C SER A 9 5.98 -9.76 -3.17
N GLU A 10 5.48 -9.82 -1.93
CA GLU A 10 4.18 -9.25 -1.62
C GLU A 10 4.28 -7.73 -1.42
N CYS A 11 3.21 -7.00 -1.73
CA CYS A 11 3.09 -5.57 -1.43
C CYS A 11 3.39 -5.25 0.04
N ASN A 12 4.12 -4.15 0.28
CA ASN A 12 4.65 -3.74 1.61
C ASN A 12 5.57 -4.77 2.29
N GLY A 13 5.82 -5.93 1.67
CA GLY A 13 6.68 -6.97 2.19
C GLY A 13 8.15 -6.57 2.16
N VAL A 14 8.94 -7.13 3.08
CA VAL A 14 10.40 -6.96 3.10
C VAL A 14 11.06 -8.26 2.68
N ARG A 15 11.99 -8.18 1.73
CA ARG A 15 12.79 -9.30 1.23
C ARG A 15 14.26 -8.93 1.27
N SER A 16 15.10 -9.86 1.69
CA SER A 16 16.54 -9.64 1.67
C SER A 16 17.10 -9.96 0.28
N ALA A 17 17.98 -9.09 -0.20
CA ALA A 17 18.81 -9.30 -1.38
C ALA A 17 20.30 -9.23 -1.00
N ALA A 18 21.14 -9.79 -1.85
CA ALA A 18 22.59 -9.77 -1.67
C ALA A 18 23.32 -9.41 -2.97
N VAL A 19 24.30 -8.51 -2.89
CA VAL A 19 25.18 -8.14 -4.00
C VAL A 19 26.63 -8.36 -3.59
N THR A 20 27.30 -9.32 -4.23
CA THR A 20 28.72 -9.64 -4.04
C THR A 20 29.58 -8.98 -5.12
N MET A 21 30.48 -8.11 -4.67
CA MET A 21 31.44 -7.37 -5.50
C MET A 21 32.87 -7.84 -5.24
N GLN A 22 33.68 -7.94 -6.28
CA GLN A 22 35.12 -8.20 -6.17
C GLN A 22 35.90 -6.90 -6.35
N ASN A 23 36.87 -6.64 -5.47
CA ASN A 23 37.80 -5.53 -5.63
C ASN A 23 38.90 -5.89 -6.65
N THR A 24 38.66 -5.56 -7.92
CA THR A 24 39.63 -5.78 -9.01
C THR A 24 40.60 -4.60 -9.20
N GLY A 25 40.49 -3.55 -8.37
CA GLY A 25 41.32 -2.37 -8.41
C GLY A 25 42.62 -2.51 -7.61
N THR A 26 43.29 -1.39 -7.37
CA THR A 26 44.53 -1.31 -6.58
C THR A 26 44.34 -0.64 -5.22
N THR A 27 43.17 -0.05 -4.97
CA THR A 27 42.83 0.66 -3.73
C THR A 27 42.02 -0.24 -2.82
N THR A 28 42.27 -0.18 -1.51
CA THR A 28 41.46 -0.87 -0.50
C THR A 28 40.13 -0.15 -0.30
N TRP A 29 39.01 -0.87 -0.26
CA TRP A 29 37.72 -0.27 0.04
C TRP A 29 37.47 -0.26 1.54
N THR A 30 37.12 0.90 2.07
CA THR A 30 36.71 1.08 3.47
C THR A 30 35.52 2.04 3.54
N ARG A 31 34.75 1.97 4.64
CA ARG A 31 33.69 2.94 4.92
C ARG A 31 34.24 4.36 5.07
N ALA A 32 35.38 4.51 5.75
CA ALA A 32 36.00 5.80 6.04
C ALA A 32 36.45 6.53 4.77
N ASP A 33 36.88 5.77 3.76
CA ASP A 33 37.25 6.29 2.44
C ASP A 33 36.03 6.44 1.50
N GLY A 34 34.80 6.21 1.99
CA GLY A 34 33.58 6.51 1.23
C GLY A 34 33.14 5.46 0.22
N TYR A 35 33.66 4.23 0.31
CA TYR A 35 33.21 3.11 -0.53
C TYR A 35 31.93 2.47 0.00
N LYS A 36 30.96 2.27 -0.89
CA LYS A 36 29.65 1.71 -0.59
C LYS A 36 28.97 1.21 -1.87
N LEU A 37 27.87 0.48 -1.72
CA LEU A 37 26.96 0.19 -2.83
C LEU A 37 25.91 1.30 -2.88
N GLY A 38 25.50 1.73 -4.07
CA GLY A 38 24.46 2.74 -4.26
C GLY A 38 23.39 2.25 -5.23
N ALA A 39 22.16 2.68 -4.99
CA ALA A 39 21.07 2.57 -5.96
C ALA A 39 21.36 3.51 -7.13
N VAL A 40 21.34 2.96 -8.35
CA VAL A 40 21.64 3.72 -9.57
C VAL A 40 20.68 4.91 -9.69
N ASP A 41 21.14 6.00 -10.29
CA ASP A 41 20.41 7.27 -10.40
C ASP A 41 19.92 7.87 -9.07
N ASP A 42 20.48 7.42 -7.95
CA ASP A 42 20.08 7.81 -6.59
C ASP A 42 18.61 7.50 -6.27
N SER A 43 18.08 6.39 -6.79
CA SER A 43 16.70 5.97 -6.53
C SER A 43 16.53 4.45 -6.72
N ASP A 44 15.72 3.82 -5.89
CA ASP A 44 15.31 2.43 -6.08
C ASP A 44 13.86 2.23 -5.58
N PRO A 45 12.99 1.50 -6.29
CA PRO A 45 11.59 1.31 -5.88
C PRO A 45 11.45 0.51 -4.58
N PHE A 46 12.50 -0.18 -4.14
CA PHE A 46 12.51 -1.02 -2.94
C PHE A 46 13.37 -0.49 -1.79
N TYR A 47 14.07 0.64 -1.96
CA TYR A 47 15.03 1.12 -0.97
C TYR A 47 15.07 2.64 -0.87
N GLY A 48 14.94 3.16 0.36
CA GLY A 48 15.00 4.59 0.67
C GLY A 48 14.77 4.85 2.17
N PRO A 49 14.98 6.08 2.69
CA PRO A 49 15.36 7.33 2.01
C PRO A 49 16.87 7.51 1.76
N ASP A 50 17.73 6.69 2.37
CA ASP A 50 19.15 6.61 2.01
C ASP A 50 19.28 5.69 0.80
N THR A 51 20.00 6.10 -0.23
CA THR A 51 20.20 5.35 -1.48
C THR A 51 21.55 4.63 -1.49
N ARG A 52 22.14 4.45 -0.30
CA ARG A 52 23.47 3.87 -0.09
C ARG A 52 23.46 2.74 0.93
N VAL A 53 24.04 1.61 0.56
CA VAL A 53 24.32 0.48 1.46
C VAL A 53 25.80 0.54 1.85
N TRP A 54 26.03 1.00 3.08
CA TRP A 54 27.37 1.26 3.57
C TRP A 54 28.13 -0.02 3.93
N LEU A 55 29.44 0.00 3.70
CA LEU A 55 30.34 -0.93 4.39
C LEU A 55 30.21 -0.74 5.92
N PRO A 56 30.31 -1.83 6.72
CA PRO A 56 30.52 -1.74 8.16
C PRO A 56 31.77 -0.90 8.49
N ALA A 57 31.80 -0.26 9.65
CA ALA A 57 32.87 0.67 10.01
C ALA A 57 34.26 0.04 10.08
N ASP A 58 34.32 -1.26 10.36
CA ASP A 58 35.53 -2.08 10.48
C ASP A 58 35.83 -2.93 9.23
N ALA A 59 34.98 -2.85 8.20
CA ALA A 59 35.20 -3.60 6.97
C ALA A 59 36.37 -3.02 6.16
N VAL A 60 37.27 -3.93 5.73
CA VAL A 60 38.44 -3.64 4.90
C VAL A 60 38.45 -4.65 3.76
N VAL A 61 38.24 -4.19 2.52
CA VAL A 61 38.20 -5.05 1.33
C VAL A 61 39.45 -4.79 0.50
N LEU A 62 40.44 -5.69 0.58
CA LEU A 62 41.72 -5.53 -0.11
C LEU A 62 41.57 -5.83 -1.62
N PRO A 63 42.52 -5.35 -2.45
CA PRO A 63 42.62 -5.81 -3.83
C PRO A 63 42.62 -7.33 -3.95
N GLY A 64 41.70 -7.87 -4.76
CA GLY A 64 41.47 -9.30 -4.97
C GLY A 64 40.33 -9.90 -4.13
N ASP A 65 39.96 -9.26 -3.02
CA ASP A 65 38.92 -9.76 -2.11
C ASP A 65 37.50 -9.50 -2.63
N ASN A 66 36.57 -10.30 -2.13
CA ASN A 66 35.14 -10.11 -2.35
C ASN A 66 34.46 -9.51 -1.11
N TRP A 67 33.43 -8.71 -1.32
CA TRP A 67 32.52 -8.26 -0.26
C TRP A 67 31.08 -8.46 -0.69
N THR A 68 30.21 -8.86 0.26
CA THR A 68 28.77 -9.01 0.01
C THR A 68 28.01 -7.95 0.79
N PHE A 69 27.26 -7.14 0.07
CA PHE A 69 26.29 -6.20 0.63
C PHE A 69 24.95 -6.92 0.79
N TYR A 70 24.31 -6.74 1.93
CA TYR A 70 22.95 -7.22 2.18
C TYR A 70 22.01 -6.02 2.17
N ILE A 71 20.86 -6.19 1.51
CA ILE A 71 19.88 -5.13 1.25
C ILE A 71 18.54 -5.64 1.73
N ASP A 72 17.89 -4.92 2.63
CA ASP A 72 16.50 -5.17 3.00
C ASP A 72 15.60 -4.36 2.07
N MET A 73 15.07 -5.03 1.06
CA MET A 73 14.22 -4.46 0.01
C MET A 73 12.76 -4.45 0.48
N GLN A 74 12.15 -3.28 0.57
CA GLN A 74 10.74 -3.11 0.91
C GLN A 74 9.90 -2.84 -0.34
N ALA A 75 9.00 -3.76 -0.69
CA ALA A 75 8.11 -3.59 -1.83
C ALA A 75 7.10 -2.44 -1.61
N PRO A 76 6.72 -1.72 -2.68
CA PRO A 76 5.65 -0.72 -2.59
C PRO A 76 4.28 -1.37 -2.35
N SER A 77 3.26 -0.52 -2.13
CA SER A 77 1.87 -0.94 -1.98
C SER A 77 1.15 -1.21 -3.31
N THR A 78 1.79 -0.90 -4.44
CA THR A 78 1.23 -1.10 -5.77
C THR A 78 1.86 -2.30 -6.45
N PRO A 79 1.07 -3.20 -7.08
CA PRO A 79 1.61 -4.35 -7.76
C PRO A 79 2.30 -3.95 -9.07
N GLY A 80 3.22 -4.79 -9.53
CA GLY A 80 3.90 -4.61 -10.80
C GLY A 80 5.28 -5.24 -10.85
N LEU A 81 5.80 -5.39 -12.07
CA LEU A 81 7.18 -5.79 -12.31
C LEU A 81 8.09 -4.56 -12.18
N LEU A 82 8.92 -4.52 -11.14
CA LEU A 82 9.77 -3.38 -10.84
C LEU A 82 11.25 -3.78 -10.98
N THR A 83 12.06 -2.84 -11.45
CA THR A 83 13.51 -3.04 -11.59
C THR A 83 14.24 -2.45 -10.38
N THR A 84 15.22 -3.20 -9.87
CA THR A 84 16.19 -2.75 -8.88
C THR A 84 17.58 -2.79 -9.50
N ASP A 85 18.39 -1.75 -9.29
CA ASP A 85 19.71 -1.64 -9.89
C ASP A 85 20.73 -0.96 -8.95
N TRP A 86 21.89 -1.60 -8.84
CA TRP A 86 22.90 -1.27 -7.85
C TRP A 86 24.29 -1.23 -8.45
N GLN A 87 25.10 -0.27 -8.01
CA GLN A 87 26.49 -0.16 -8.43
C GLN A 87 27.38 0.32 -7.30
N MET A 88 28.67 -0.03 -7.35
CA MET A 88 29.62 0.51 -6.39
C MET A 88 29.82 2.01 -6.64
N VAL A 89 29.90 2.76 -5.54
CA VAL A 89 30.19 4.19 -5.56
C VAL A 89 31.31 4.52 -4.58
N HIS A 90 32.23 5.36 -5.03
CA HIS A 90 33.16 6.08 -4.18
C HIS A 90 32.58 7.49 -4.03
N GLU A 91 32.03 7.77 -2.86
CA GLU A 91 31.19 8.93 -2.61
C GLU A 91 31.86 10.25 -3.05
N ALA A 92 31.10 11.09 -3.74
CA ALA A 92 31.58 12.36 -4.32
C ALA A 92 32.77 12.24 -5.28
N VAL A 93 33.13 11.04 -5.74
CA VAL A 93 34.21 10.79 -6.70
C VAL A 93 33.68 10.19 -7.99
N GLN A 94 33.12 8.97 -7.94
CA GLN A 94 32.59 8.28 -9.12
C GLN A 94 31.75 7.05 -8.74
N TRP A 95 30.86 6.68 -9.66
CA TRP A 95 30.31 5.33 -9.78
C TRP A 95 31.30 4.42 -10.52
N PHE A 96 31.40 3.15 -10.15
CA PHE A 96 32.36 2.24 -10.76
C PHE A 96 31.94 0.77 -10.66
N GLY A 97 32.55 -0.06 -11.52
CA GLY A 97 32.27 -1.48 -11.58
C GLY A 97 31.03 -1.80 -12.41
N GLU A 98 30.67 -3.08 -12.44
CA GLU A 98 29.48 -3.59 -13.11
C GLU A 98 28.23 -3.27 -12.28
N GLU A 99 27.13 -2.93 -12.96
CA GLU A 99 25.80 -2.77 -12.34
C GLU A 99 25.18 -4.15 -12.07
N ALA A 100 24.63 -4.33 -10.88
CA ALA A 100 23.79 -5.45 -10.52
C ALA A 100 22.32 -5.06 -10.72
N VAL A 101 21.64 -5.69 -11.68
CA VAL A 101 20.25 -5.37 -12.05
C VAL A 101 19.37 -6.61 -11.85
N GLY A 102 18.17 -6.42 -11.31
CA GLY A 102 17.15 -7.46 -11.15
C GLY A 102 15.75 -6.93 -11.38
N GLU A 103 14.84 -7.82 -11.77
CA GLU A 103 13.40 -7.55 -11.79
C GLU A 103 12.74 -8.34 -10.66
N VAL A 104 11.83 -7.70 -9.94
CA VAL A 104 11.03 -8.30 -8.87
C VAL A 104 9.56 -8.12 -9.23
N ASP A 105 8.83 -9.23 -9.33
CA ASP A 105 7.38 -9.19 -9.51
C ASP A 105 6.71 -8.94 -8.17
N VAL A 106 6.08 -7.77 -8.03
CA VAL A 106 5.34 -7.41 -6.83
C VAL A 106 3.88 -7.78 -7.05
N THR A 107 3.45 -8.84 -6.38
CA THR A 107 2.03 -9.17 -6.27
C THR A 107 1.51 -8.51 -5.00
N CYS A 108 0.33 -7.91 -5.08
CA CYS A 108 -0.43 -7.72 -3.85
C CYS A 108 -1.25 -9.00 -3.69
N ALA A 109 -1.47 -9.43 -2.45
CA ALA A 109 -2.66 -10.19 -2.19
C ALA A 109 -3.81 -9.36 -2.78
N ASP A 110 -4.43 -9.87 -3.84
CA ASP A 110 -5.81 -9.52 -4.10
C ASP A 110 -6.49 -9.72 -2.76
N THR A 111 -7.27 -8.74 -2.32
CA THR A 111 -8.31 -8.93 -1.33
C THR A 111 -9.31 -9.91 -1.96
N THR A 112 -8.89 -11.17 -2.15
CA THR A 112 -9.77 -12.23 -2.60
C THR A 112 -10.81 -12.31 -1.51
N GLU A 113 -12.02 -11.92 -1.88
CA GLU A 113 -13.20 -11.99 -1.04
C GLU A 113 -13.15 -13.24 -0.15
N PRO A 114 -13.32 -13.11 1.17
CA PRO A 114 -13.34 -14.28 2.03
C PRO A 114 -14.32 -15.31 1.47
N SER A 115 -13.93 -16.59 1.48
CA SER A 115 -14.70 -17.63 0.80
C SER A 115 -16.20 -17.58 1.14
N GLY A 116 -17.05 -17.47 0.12
CA GLY A 116 -18.49 -17.30 0.28
C GLY A 116 -18.97 -15.85 0.22
N TRP A 117 -18.09 -14.87 0.04
CA TRP A 117 -18.44 -13.47 -0.23
C TRP A 117 -18.16 -13.08 -1.69
N THR A 118 -18.88 -12.08 -2.18
CA THR A 118 -18.70 -11.51 -3.51
C THR A 118 -18.82 -10.00 -3.45
N THR A 119 -17.85 -9.29 -4.03
CA THR A 119 -17.82 -7.82 -4.10
C THR A 119 -18.96 -7.28 -4.95
N LEU A 120 -19.72 -6.33 -4.41
CA LEU A 120 -20.75 -5.59 -5.12
C LEU A 120 -20.24 -4.23 -5.61
N ALA A 121 -19.61 -3.47 -4.72
CA ALA A 121 -19.08 -2.13 -4.98
C ALA A 121 -17.97 -1.83 -3.97
N CYS A 122 -17.08 -0.88 -4.28
CA CYS A 122 -16.02 -0.47 -3.37
C CYS A 122 -15.96 1.05 -3.24
N ALA A 123 -15.71 1.51 -2.02
CA ALA A 123 -15.46 2.90 -1.70
C ALA A 123 -14.02 3.03 -1.24
N ARG A 124 -13.30 3.99 -1.83
CA ARG A 124 -11.87 4.21 -1.56
C ARG A 124 -11.67 5.59 -0.99
N ASN A 125 -11.05 5.68 0.18
CA ASN A 125 -10.57 6.96 0.66
C ASN A 125 -9.12 7.14 0.21
N GLY A 126 -8.96 7.85 -0.91
CA GLY A 126 -7.66 8.37 -1.35
C GLY A 126 -7.26 9.61 -0.54
N ALA A 127 -6.45 10.49 -1.13
CA ALA A 127 -5.94 11.66 -0.41
C ALA A 127 -6.99 12.74 -0.07
N GLU A 128 -8.15 12.84 -0.75
CA GLU A 128 -9.17 13.90 -0.49
C GLU A 128 -10.54 13.60 -1.17
N ILE A 129 -11.05 12.36 -1.22
CA ILE A 129 -12.39 12.14 -1.81
C ILE A 129 -13.16 11.09 -1.01
N CYS A 130 -14.25 11.55 -0.38
CA CYS A 130 -15.29 10.68 0.13
C CYS A 130 -16.13 10.17 -1.06
N ASP A 131 -15.91 8.91 -1.44
CA ASP A 131 -16.76 8.19 -2.40
C ASP A 131 -17.80 7.39 -1.62
N ASP A 132 -19.08 7.63 -1.88
CA ASP A 132 -20.17 6.89 -1.25
C ASP A 132 -21.06 6.20 -2.28
N GLU A 133 -21.14 4.89 -2.13
CA GLU A 133 -21.84 4.03 -3.07
C GLU A 133 -23.25 3.72 -2.54
N LEU A 134 -24.25 3.97 -3.39
CA LEU A 134 -25.65 3.70 -3.08
C LEU A 134 -25.93 2.20 -3.15
N PHE A 135 -26.53 1.65 -2.10
CA PHE A 135 -27.02 0.28 -2.08
C PHE A 135 -28.41 0.18 -1.46
N THR A 136 -29.04 -0.98 -1.66
CA THR A 136 -30.36 -1.27 -1.10
C THR A 136 -30.24 -2.37 -0.06
N ALA A 137 -30.85 -2.16 1.11
CA ALA A 137 -30.85 -3.16 2.18
C ALA A 137 -31.57 -4.44 1.75
N PRO A 138 -31.01 -5.61 2.08
CA PRO A 138 -31.59 -6.89 1.72
C PRO A 138 -32.96 -7.09 2.38
N GLY A 139 -33.90 -7.68 1.65
CA GLY A 139 -35.17 -8.14 2.17
C GLY A 139 -35.07 -9.48 2.90
N PRO A 140 -36.15 -9.93 3.55
CA PRO A 140 -36.19 -11.25 4.17
C PRO A 140 -35.95 -12.36 3.14
N GLY A 141 -34.85 -13.11 3.32
CA GLY A 141 -34.46 -14.20 2.42
C GLY A 141 -33.47 -13.81 1.32
N ASP A 142 -33.12 -12.52 1.22
CA ASP A 142 -32.03 -12.06 0.37
C ASP A 142 -30.65 -12.35 1.03
N PRO A 143 -29.56 -12.40 0.25
CA PRO A 143 -28.20 -12.54 0.76
C PRO A 143 -27.83 -11.54 1.86
N GLN A 144 -27.04 -12.00 2.83
CA GLN A 144 -26.48 -11.12 3.85
C GLN A 144 -25.44 -10.19 3.22
N LEU A 145 -25.44 -8.92 3.64
CA LEU A 145 -24.40 -7.96 3.28
C LEU A 145 -23.34 -7.81 4.37
N GLY A 146 -22.13 -7.46 3.96
CA GLY A 146 -21.03 -7.08 4.83
C GLY A 146 -20.15 -6.03 4.19
N ILE A 147 -19.25 -5.45 4.98
CA ILE A 147 -18.16 -4.61 4.49
C ILE A 147 -16.86 -5.38 4.62
N LEU A 148 -16.17 -5.61 3.50
CA LEU A 148 -14.81 -6.09 3.43
C LEU A 148 -13.85 -4.91 3.65
N CYS A 149 -12.96 -5.05 4.63
CA CYS A 149 -11.80 -4.18 4.77
C CYS A 149 -10.69 -4.66 3.83
N GLU A 150 -10.40 -3.90 2.77
CA GLU A 150 -9.33 -4.26 1.82
C GLU A 150 -7.94 -4.03 2.43
N ASN A 151 -7.82 -3.08 3.35
CA ASN A 151 -6.63 -2.85 4.17
C ASN A 151 -6.94 -2.80 5.66
N GLY A 152 -5.88 -2.88 6.47
CA GLY A 152 -5.95 -2.98 7.94
C GLY A 152 -5.20 -1.84 8.63
N GLU A 153 -5.31 -0.63 8.10
CA GLU A 153 -4.53 0.53 8.57
C GLU A 153 -5.24 1.32 9.70
N GLY A 154 -6.39 0.83 10.17
CA GLY A 154 -7.18 1.45 11.23
C GLY A 154 -8.17 2.52 10.74
N GLY A 155 -8.40 2.58 9.43
CA GLY A 155 -9.42 3.40 8.80
C GLY A 155 -10.84 3.05 9.21
N ILE A 156 -11.77 3.98 9.02
CA ILE A 156 -13.18 3.75 9.40
C ILE A 156 -14.06 3.76 8.15
N GLY A 157 -14.72 2.64 7.89
CA GLY A 157 -15.87 2.56 6.99
C GLY A 157 -17.15 2.99 7.68
N PHE A 158 -18.12 3.49 6.93
CA PHE A 158 -19.42 3.89 7.47
C PHE A 158 -20.56 3.45 6.58
N VAL A 159 -21.74 3.34 7.17
CA VAL A 159 -23.03 3.19 6.49
C VAL A 159 -23.94 4.33 6.93
N SER A 160 -24.58 5.03 6.01
CA SER A 160 -25.48 6.14 6.29
C SER A 160 -26.82 6.01 5.57
N SER A 161 -27.87 6.59 6.14
CA SER A 161 -29.21 6.67 5.53
C SER A 161 -29.40 7.89 4.62
N ASN A 162 -28.37 8.72 4.48
CA ASN A 162 -28.33 9.85 3.60
C ASN A 162 -26.93 9.98 2.95
N THR A 163 -26.81 10.93 2.03
CA THR A 163 -25.59 11.28 1.31
C THR A 163 -25.48 12.81 1.22
N GLY A 164 -24.42 13.31 0.59
CA GLY A 164 -24.24 14.72 0.32
C GLY A 164 -25.07 15.26 -0.85
N PRO A 165 -25.14 16.59 -0.95
CA PRO A 165 -25.89 17.27 -2.00
C PRO A 165 -25.33 16.91 -3.39
N ALA A 166 -26.19 17.07 -4.41
CA ALA A 166 -25.80 16.80 -5.78
C ALA A 166 -24.63 17.69 -6.21
N GLN A 167 -23.60 17.06 -6.76
CA GLN A 167 -22.46 17.75 -7.35
C GLN A 167 -22.80 18.38 -8.71
N SER A 168 -21.79 19.02 -9.33
CA SER A 168 -21.91 19.65 -10.65
C SER A 168 -22.36 18.70 -11.78
N ASP A 169 -22.16 17.40 -11.62
CA ASP A 169 -22.63 16.35 -12.55
C ASP A 169 -24.04 15.81 -12.22
N GLY A 170 -24.66 16.32 -11.16
CA GLY A 170 -26.00 15.94 -10.72
C GLY A 170 -26.06 14.68 -9.86
N VAL A 171 -24.91 14.08 -9.51
CA VAL A 171 -24.85 12.89 -8.65
C VAL A 171 -24.71 13.33 -7.19
N THR A 172 -25.58 12.82 -6.33
CA THR A 172 -25.49 13.03 -4.87
C THR A 172 -24.43 12.13 -4.30
N ARG A 173 -23.49 12.74 -3.58
CA ARG A 173 -22.40 12.06 -2.89
C ARG A 173 -21.92 12.93 -1.74
N CYS A 174 -21.38 12.32 -0.69
CA CYS A 174 -20.92 13.03 0.51
C CYS A 174 -19.95 14.19 0.22
N GLN A 175 -19.12 14.07 -0.82
CA GLN A 175 -18.27 15.14 -1.37
C GLN A 175 -19.02 16.45 -1.70
N GLY A 176 -20.33 16.42 -1.97
CA GLY A 176 -21.12 17.63 -2.18
C GLY A 176 -21.15 18.57 -0.98
N TRP A 177 -20.97 18.07 0.25
CA TRP A 177 -20.84 18.91 1.46
C TRP A 177 -19.47 19.60 1.49
N GLU A 178 -18.40 18.87 1.17
CA GLU A 178 -17.03 19.41 1.11
C GLU A 178 -16.87 20.47 0.02
N ASP A 179 -17.52 20.29 -1.14
CA ASP A 179 -17.58 21.30 -2.20
C ASP A 179 -18.23 22.61 -1.73
N GLN A 180 -19.02 22.57 -0.66
CA GLN A 180 -19.63 23.73 0.00
C GLN A 180 -18.79 24.26 1.17
N GLY A 181 -17.59 23.72 1.38
CA GLY A 181 -16.72 24.04 2.51
C GLY A 181 -17.26 23.55 3.85
N LEU A 182 -18.15 22.55 3.84
CA LEU A 182 -18.70 21.91 5.03
C LEU A 182 -18.00 20.58 5.26
N ASP A 183 -17.92 20.19 6.51
CA ASP A 183 -17.44 18.86 6.88
C ASP A 183 -18.58 17.86 6.66
N ALA A 184 -18.48 16.96 5.66
CA ALA A 184 -19.53 16.01 5.32
C ALA A 184 -19.97 15.17 6.53
N TRP A 185 -19.07 14.91 7.47
CA TRP A 185 -19.30 14.10 8.66
C TRP A 185 -20.34 14.68 9.62
N ASP A 186 -20.48 16.00 9.66
CA ASP A 186 -21.47 16.68 10.50
C ASP A 186 -22.90 16.54 9.95
N TYR A 187 -23.05 16.05 8.72
CA TYR A 187 -24.32 16.01 7.98
C TYR A 187 -24.75 14.60 7.57
N LEU A 188 -23.91 13.58 7.77
CA LEU A 188 -24.28 12.19 7.52
C LEU A 188 -25.10 11.61 8.68
N ASP A 189 -26.21 10.98 8.33
CA ASP A 189 -27.07 10.23 9.22
C ASP A 189 -26.52 8.80 9.32
N TYR A 190 -25.55 8.59 10.21
CA TYR A 190 -24.88 7.31 10.40
C TYR A 190 -25.83 6.23 10.93
N VAL A 191 -25.77 5.07 10.26
CA VAL A 191 -26.45 3.83 10.64
C VAL A 191 -25.47 2.87 11.28
N ASP A 192 -24.25 2.78 10.76
CA ASP A 192 -23.18 1.94 11.29
C ASP A 192 -21.79 2.54 11.01
N SER A 193 -20.79 2.13 11.78
CA SER A 193 -19.39 2.51 11.64
C SER A 193 -18.49 1.32 11.90
N ILE A 194 -17.54 1.10 11.01
CA ILE A 194 -16.73 -0.11 10.90
C ILE A 194 -15.27 0.25 10.97
N VAL A 195 -14.52 -0.32 11.91
CA VAL A 195 -13.07 -0.11 12.02
C VAL A 195 -12.35 -1.18 11.22
N CYS A 196 -11.54 -0.77 10.25
CA CYS A 196 -10.71 -1.64 9.42
C CYS A 196 -9.27 -1.71 9.97
N ASP A 197 -9.11 -2.47 11.05
CA ASP A 197 -7.81 -2.74 11.70
C ASP A 197 -7.12 -4.00 11.16
N GLN A 198 -7.81 -4.80 10.35
CA GLN A 198 -7.29 -5.99 9.72
C GLN A 198 -7.80 -6.12 8.27
N ALA A 199 -6.87 -6.26 7.32
CA ALA A 199 -7.18 -6.52 5.92
C ALA A 199 -7.82 -7.92 5.73
N GLY A 200 -8.72 -8.04 4.75
CA GLY A 200 -9.35 -9.32 4.38
C GLY A 200 -10.48 -9.77 5.31
N VAL A 201 -10.95 -8.91 6.21
CA VAL A 201 -12.07 -9.23 7.13
C VAL A 201 -13.36 -8.66 6.58
N VAL A 202 -14.41 -9.48 6.58
CA VAL A 202 -15.79 -9.02 6.34
C VAL A 202 -16.49 -8.80 7.66
N LEU A 203 -16.99 -7.59 7.84
CA LEU A 203 -17.78 -7.18 9.00
C LEU A 203 -19.26 -7.08 8.56
N PRO A 204 -20.16 -7.87 9.18
CA PRO A 204 -21.56 -7.92 8.75
C PRO A 204 -22.29 -6.62 9.09
N ILE A 205 -23.20 -6.19 8.21
CA ILE A 205 -24.08 -5.04 8.46
C ILE A 205 -25.49 -5.57 8.75
N ASP A 206 -26.11 -5.11 9.86
CA ASP A 206 -27.51 -5.44 10.18
C ASP A 206 -28.46 -4.32 9.76
N LEU A 207 -29.15 -4.52 8.63
CA LEU A 207 -30.20 -3.62 8.13
C LEU A 207 -31.59 -4.27 8.18
N SER A 208 -31.76 -5.32 8.99
CA SER A 208 -33.00 -6.11 9.04
C SER A 208 -34.24 -5.31 9.45
N ALA A 209 -34.05 -4.17 10.12
CA ALA A 209 -35.12 -3.25 10.49
C ALA A 209 -35.61 -2.35 9.34
N SER A 210 -34.92 -2.32 8.20
CA SER A 210 -35.22 -1.43 7.06
C SER A 210 -35.09 -2.15 5.70
N PRO A 211 -35.82 -3.26 5.49
CA PRO A 211 -35.73 -4.01 4.23
C PRO A 211 -36.14 -3.14 3.04
N GLY A 212 -35.34 -3.15 1.98
CA GLY A 212 -35.55 -2.31 0.79
C GLY A 212 -35.24 -0.82 0.98
N GLY A 213 -34.71 -0.42 2.14
CA GLY A 213 -34.22 0.94 2.37
C GLY A 213 -32.98 1.24 1.51
N HIS A 214 -32.81 2.50 1.13
CA HIS A 214 -31.62 2.98 0.41
C HIS A 214 -30.60 3.54 1.41
N PHE A 215 -29.37 3.09 1.27
CA PHE A 215 -28.26 3.43 2.15
C PHE A 215 -27.00 3.74 1.30
N TRP A 216 -26.04 4.39 1.92
CA TRP A 216 -24.75 4.71 1.34
C TRP A 216 -23.65 4.12 2.21
N PHE A 217 -22.56 3.66 1.61
CA PHE A 217 -21.35 3.26 2.34
C PHE A 217 -20.11 3.96 1.79
N GLY A 218 -19.16 4.30 2.66
CA GLY A 218 -17.92 5.00 2.33
C GLY A 218 -16.83 4.82 3.38
N ALA A 219 -15.63 5.34 3.13
CA ALA A 219 -14.47 5.26 4.04
C ALA A 219 -13.95 6.65 4.45
N HIS A 220 -13.36 6.77 5.65
CA HIS A 220 -12.87 8.03 6.23
C HIS A 220 -11.72 7.91 7.25
N ASP A 221 -11.07 9.05 7.56
CA ASP A 221 -9.79 9.13 8.31
C ASP A 221 -9.88 9.78 9.72
N ASN A 222 -11.07 10.20 10.17
CA ASN A 222 -11.30 10.99 11.41
C ASN A 222 -11.76 10.11 12.62
N PRO A 223 -11.50 10.45 13.93
CA PRO A 223 -10.88 11.66 14.49
C PRO A 223 -9.35 11.63 14.63
N GLY A 224 -8.69 10.56 14.20
CA GLY A 224 -7.29 10.28 14.53
C GLY A 224 -6.24 10.74 13.52
N GLY A 225 -6.62 11.11 12.29
CA GLY A 225 -5.64 11.42 11.24
C GLY A 225 -4.72 10.24 10.94
N GLY A 226 -5.27 9.04 10.84
CA GLY A 226 -4.51 7.79 10.86
C GLY A 226 -4.71 6.85 9.66
N GLY A 227 -5.43 7.24 8.62
CA GLY A 227 -5.86 6.27 7.59
C GLY A 227 -5.86 6.78 6.16
N HIS A 228 -4.83 7.51 5.73
CA HIS A 228 -4.63 7.69 4.29
C HIS A 228 -4.72 6.32 3.61
N MET A 229 -5.54 6.19 2.56
CA MET A 229 -5.72 4.97 1.76
C MET A 229 -6.75 3.95 2.28
N THR A 230 -7.66 4.25 3.21
CA THR A 230 -8.68 3.27 3.64
C THR A 230 -9.56 2.79 2.48
N ASN A 231 -9.54 1.49 2.19
CA ASN A 231 -10.31 0.89 1.09
C ASN A 231 -11.29 -0.14 1.67
N ILE A 232 -12.57 0.02 1.35
CA ILE A 232 -13.61 -0.91 1.78
C ILE A 232 -14.49 -1.32 0.60
N CYS A 233 -15.04 -2.52 0.66
CA CYS A 233 -16.01 -2.99 -0.32
C CYS A 233 -17.29 -3.49 0.35
N LEU A 234 -18.43 -3.15 -0.25
CA LEU A 234 -19.68 -3.82 0.05
C LEU A 234 -19.68 -5.19 -0.61
N VAL A 235 -19.98 -6.22 0.18
CA VAL A 235 -19.94 -7.62 -0.24
C VAL A 235 -21.25 -8.32 0.11
N GLU A 236 -21.64 -9.28 -0.71
CA GLU A 236 -22.79 -10.15 -0.47
C GLU A 236 -22.35 -11.60 -0.21
N TRP A 237 -23.06 -12.28 0.69
CA TRP A 237 -22.82 -13.68 1.00
C TRP A 237 -23.48 -14.59 -0.05
N THR A 238 -22.68 -15.39 -0.74
CA THR A 238 -23.09 -16.33 -1.80
C THR A 238 -22.96 -17.80 -1.40
N GLY A 239 -22.53 -18.09 -0.17
CA GLY A 239 -22.22 -19.44 0.34
C GLY A 239 -23.32 -20.19 1.10
#